data_AF-A0A1Y1MKN7-F1
#
_entry.id   AF-A0A1Y1MKN7-F1
#
_cell.length_a   1.000
_cell.length_b   1.000
_cell.length_c   1.000
_cell.angle_alpha   90.00
_cell.angle_beta   90.00
_cell.angle_gamma   90.00
#
_symmetry.space_group_name_H-M   'P 1'
#
loop_
_entity.id
_entity.type
_entity.pdbx_description
1 polymer ?
#
loop_
_entity_poly.entity_id
_entity_poly.type
_entity_poly.pdbx_seq_one_letter_code
_entity_poly.pdbx_strand_id
1 'polypeptide(L)'
;NTEAEASNAASRTNSSHNIRDSGPETSYENSENGHKIAFDPRDISESAERSKQPKLTMMEEVLLLGLKDKQGYLSFWNDNISYALRGCIVLELAFRGRISMEKDPSRRRFPPADRNIEVIDDTLTGEVLLDEALKMMKQSEKMSVSSWIDLMSGETWNLMKIGYQLKQVRERLAKGLVDKGILRTEKRNFLLFDMA
;
A
#
# COMPACT_ATOMS: atom_id res chain seq x y z
N ASN A 1 -34.71 2.51 64.22
CA ASN A 1 -33.48 3.09 63.67
C ASN A 1 -32.35 2.10 63.83
N THR A 2 -32.23 1.21 62.83
CA THR A 2 -30.99 0.84 62.09
C THR A 2 -29.66 0.92 62.85
N GLU A 3 -29.00 -0.23 63.10
CA GLU A 3 -27.90 -0.85 62.30
C GLU A 3 -26.57 -0.08 62.44
N ALA A 4 -25.36 -0.63 62.47
CA ALA A 4 -24.76 -1.95 62.65
C ALA A 4 -23.23 -1.69 62.75
N GLU A 5 -22.47 -2.65 63.27
CA GLU A 5 -21.02 -2.62 63.49
C GLU A 5 -20.17 -2.31 62.23
N ALA A 6 -19.08 -1.56 62.43
CA ALA A 6 -18.02 -1.37 61.43
C ALA A 6 -16.71 -1.98 61.95
N SER A 7 -16.40 -3.20 61.49
CA SER A 7 -15.09 -3.84 61.65
C SER A 7 -14.36 -3.86 60.32
N ASN A 8 -13.18 -3.22 60.28
CA ASN A 8 -12.23 -3.22 59.18
C ASN A 8 -11.69 -4.62 58.88
N ALA A 9 -11.86 -5.10 57.65
CA ALA A 9 -11.10 -6.23 57.11
C ALA A 9 -10.71 -5.94 55.65
N ALA A 10 -9.40 -5.83 55.42
CA ALA A 10 -8.80 -5.64 54.11
C ALA A 10 -8.87 -6.94 53.30
N SER A 11 -9.59 -6.95 52.18
CA SER A 11 -9.54 -8.02 51.18
C SER A 11 -8.74 -7.58 49.95
N ARG A 12 -7.50 -8.07 49.83
CA ARG A 12 -6.71 -8.01 48.60
C ARG A 12 -7.35 -8.95 47.57
N THR A 13 -7.98 -8.41 46.53
CA THR A 13 -8.43 -9.19 45.37
C THR A 13 -7.36 -9.16 44.28
N ASN A 14 -6.64 -10.26 44.13
CA ASN A 14 -5.76 -10.54 42.99
C ASN A 14 -6.62 -10.72 41.73
N SER A 15 -6.60 -9.76 40.81
CA SER A 15 -7.16 -9.93 39.47
C SER A 15 -6.08 -10.49 38.54
N SER A 16 -6.06 -11.81 38.40
CA SER A 16 -5.29 -12.49 37.36
C SER A 16 -5.81 -12.08 35.98
N HIS A 17 -5.10 -11.17 35.31
CA HIS A 17 -5.29 -10.84 33.91
C HIS A 17 -4.93 -12.07 33.05
N ASN A 18 -5.94 -12.71 32.48
CA ASN A 18 -5.76 -13.70 31.41
C ASN A 18 -5.33 -12.96 30.14
N ILE A 19 -4.01 -12.82 29.97
CA ILE A 19 -3.41 -12.48 28.68
C ILE A 19 -3.56 -13.73 27.81
N ARG A 20 -4.57 -13.76 26.95
CA ARG A 20 -4.60 -14.68 25.82
C ARG A 20 -3.52 -14.20 24.86
N ASP A 21 -2.37 -14.85 24.94
CA ASP A 21 -1.33 -14.83 23.94
C ASP A 21 -1.91 -15.42 22.65
N SER A 22 -2.32 -14.55 21.72
CA SER A 22 -2.69 -14.97 20.37
C SER A 22 -1.42 -15.33 19.62
N GLY A 23 -0.94 -16.56 19.84
CA GLY A 23 0.05 -17.18 18.98
C GLY A 23 -0.48 -17.34 17.54
N PRO A 24 0.41 -17.49 16.54
CA PRO A 24 -0.01 -17.64 15.16
C PRO A 24 -0.91 -18.88 15.00
N GLU A 25 -2.16 -18.67 14.58
CA GLU A 25 -3.09 -19.77 14.28
C GLU A 25 -2.58 -20.52 13.05
N THR A 26 -2.18 -21.78 13.21
CA THR A 26 -1.83 -22.65 12.08
C THR A 26 -3.04 -23.47 11.70
N SER A 27 -3.49 -23.34 10.45
CA SER A 27 -4.62 -24.08 9.88
C SER A 27 -4.13 -25.23 9.02
N TYR A 28 -4.95 -26.28 8.87
CA TYR A 28 -4.60 -27.47 8.10
C TYR A 28 -5.65 -27.73 7.03
N GLU A 29 -5.25 -27.82 5.77
CA GLU A 29 -6.08 -28.37 4.70
C GLU A 29 -5.70 -29.83 4.41
N ASN A 30 -6.71 -30.66 4.16
CA ASN A 30 -6.50 -32.03 3.68
C ASN A 30 -6.25 -31.98 2.17
N SER A 31 -5.01 -32.18 1.75
CA SER A 31 -4.71 -32.45 0.34
C SER A 31 -5.33 -33.79 -0.08
N GLU A 32 -5.77 -33.92 -1.33
CA GLU A 32 -6.36 -35.15 -1.90
C GLU A 32 -5.48 -36.40 -1.71
N ASN A 33 -4.17 -36.22 -1.48
CA ASN A 33 -3.20 -37.29 -1.22
C ASN A 33 -2.95 -37.59 0.27
N GLY A 34 -3.79 -37.09 1.19
CA GLY A 34 -3.68 -37.37 2.63
C GLY A 34 -2.54 -36.64 3.36
N HIS A 35 -1.83 -35.74 2.67
CA HIS A 35 -0.83 -34.88 3.28
C HIS A 35 -1.51 -33.65 3.90
N LYS A 36 -1.37 -33.50 5.22
CA LYS A 36 -1.77 -32.28 5.94
C LYS A 36 -0.75 -31.19 5.65
N ILE A 37 -1.15 -30.18 4.90
CA ILE A 37 -0.31 -29.00 4.65
C ILE A 37 -0.65 -28.00 5.75
N ALA A 38 0.33 -27.71 6.60
CA ALA A 38 0.23 -26.62 7.57
C ALA A 38 0.32 -25.30 6.80
N PHE A 39 -0.63 -24.42 7.04
CA PHE A 39 -0.81 -23.19 6.29
C PHE A 39 -1.32 -22.10 7.26
N ASP A 40 -0.81 -20.86 7.13
CA ASP A 40 -1.29 -19.72 7.92
C ASP A 40 -2.53 -19.13 7.25
N PRO A 41 -3.74 -19.14 7.87
CA PRO A 41 -4.99 -18.61 7.31
C PRO A 41 -4.87 -17.27 6.55
N ARG A 42 -3.90 -16.44 6.90
CA ARG A 42 -3.59 -15.20 6.20
C ARG A 42 -3.08 -15.42 4.77
N ASP A 43 -2.25 -16.42 4.48
CA ASP A 43 -1.67 -16.60 3.14
C ASP A 43 -2.72 -17.03 2.08
N ILE A 44 -3.81 -17.72 2.44
CA ILE A 44 -4.91 -18.08 1.51
C ILE A 44 -5.72 -16.82 1.23
N SER A 45 -5.97 -15.99 2.25
CA SER A 45 -6.71 -14.74 2.07
C SER A 45 -5.94 -13.78 1.15
N GLU A 46 -4.63 -13.64 1.34
CA GLU A 46 -3.75 -12.86 0.46
C GLU A 46 -3.69 -13.44 -0.95
N SER A 47 -3.59 -14.76 -1.10
CA SER A 47 -3.59 -15.44 -2.40
C SER A 47 -4.91 -15.23 -3.16
N ALA A 48 -6.04 -15.35 -2.48
CA ALA A 48 -7.37 -15.13 -3.06
C ALA A 48 -7.58 -13.67 -3.47
N GLU A 49 -7.11 -12.71 -2.68
CA GLU A 49 -7.19 -11.29 -3.02
C GLU A 49 -6.28 -10.96 -4.22
N ARG A 50 -5.05 -11.47 -4.21
CA ARG A 50 -4.09 -11.29 -5.31
C ARG A 50 -4.58 -11.93 -6.61
N SER A 51 -5.32 -13.03 -6.55
CA SER A 51 -5.92 -13.67 -7.73
C SER A 51 -7.01 -12.83 -8.41
N LYS A 52 -7.65 -11.91 -7.67
CA LYS A 52 -8.67 -10.98 -8.20
C LYS A 52 -8.04 -9.74 -8.82
N GLN A 53 -6.79 -9.43 -8.50
CA GLN A 53 -6.10 -8.25 -8.98
C GLN A 53 -5.39 -8.53 -10.32
N PRO A 54 -5.33 -7.56 -11.25
CA PRO A 54 -4.51 -7.69 -12.44
C PRO A 54 -3.03 -7.93 -12.10
N LYS A 55 -2.31 -8.61 -12.99
CA LYS A 55 -0.88 -8.90 -12.79
C LYS A 55 0.00 -7.65 -12.81
N LEU A 56 -0.41 -6.64 -13.58
CA LEU A 56 0.28 -5.36 -13.70
C LEU A 56 -0.53 -4.29 -12.97
N THR A 57 0.20 -3.40 -12.31
CA THR A 57 -0.38 -2.16 -11.78
C THR A 57 -0.62 -1.17 -12.91
N MET A 58 -1.55 -0.24 -12.72
CA MET A 58 -1.77 0.87 -13.64
C MET A 58 -0.47 1.66 -13.93
N MET A 59 0.39 1.84 -12.91
CA MET A 59 1.68 2.51 -13.07
C MET A 59 2.59 1.77 -14.06
N GLU A 60 2.63 0.44 -14.01
CA GLU A 60 3.44 -0.39 -14.90
C GLU A 60 2.89 -0.39 -16.32
N GLU A 61 1.57 -0.45 -16.50
CA GLU A 61 0.95 -0.38 -17.82
C GLU A 61 1.25 0.96 -18.51
N VAL A 62 1.13 2.07 -17.77
CA VAL A 62 1.51 3.41 -18.27
C VAL A 62 3.01 3.46 -18.62
N LEU A 63 3.87 2.85 -17.80
CA LEU A 63 5.30 2.78 -18.10
C LEU A 63 5.56 1.98 -19.38
N LEU A 64 4.90 0.85 -19.58
CA LEU A 64 5.02 0.00 -20.78
C LEU A 64 4.56 0.73 -22.04
N LEU A 65 3.48 1.52 -21.98
CA LEU A 65 3.03 2.36 -23.11
C LEU A 65 4.08 3.38 -23.54
N GLY A 66 4.95 3.80 -22.62
CA GLY A 66 6.06 4.71 -22.91
C GLY A 66 7.29 4.04 -23.53
N LEU A 67 7.43 2.71 -23.43
CA LEU A 67 8.61 1.99 -23.90
C LEU A 67 8.57 1.76 -25.41
N LYS A 68 9.74 1.81 -26.03
CA LYS A 68 9.90 1.40 -27.43
C LYS A 68 10.25 -0.06 -27.53
N ASP A 69 9.52 -0.80 -28.37
CA ASP A 69 9.61 -2.26 -28.55
C ASP A 69 11.05 -2.79 -28.73
N LYS A 70 11.88 -2.08 -29.51
CA LYS A 70 13.23 -2.56 -29.88
C LYS A 70 14.37 -1.94 -29.07
N GLN A 71 14.11 -0.85 -28.37
CA GLN A 71 15.16 0.06 -27.92
C GLN A 71 15.33 0.07 -26.40
N GLY A 72 14.35 -0.42 -25.64
CA GLY A 72 14.46 -0.64 -24.20
C GLY A 72 14.54 0.63 -23.35
N TYR A 73 14.44 1.82 -23.96
CA TYR A 73 14.32 3.10 -23.27
C TYR A 73 12.95 3.73 -23.53
N LEU A 74 12.50 4.56 -22.58
CA LEU A 74 11.24 5.28 -22.69
C LEU A 74 11.34 6.36 -23.76
N SER A 75 10.32 6.42 -24.63
CA SER A 75 10.24 7.36 -25.76
C SER A 75 10.34 8.81 -25.31
N PHE A 76 9.77 9.13 -24.16
CA PHE A 76 9.81 10.46 -23.57
C PHE A 76 9.40 10.36 -22.09
N TRP A 77 10.36 10.29 -21.17
CA TRP A 77 10.05 10.42 -19.73
C TRP A 77 10.12 11.89 -19.34
N ASN A 78 9.02 12.43 -18.84
CA ASN A 78 8.90 13.84 -18.43
C ASN A 78 8.12 13.97 -17.11
N ASP A 79 8.03 15.19 -16.61
CA ASP A 79 7.33 15.49 -15.36
C ASP A 79 5.83 15.19 -15.44
N ASN A 80 5.20 15.32 -16.62
CA ASN A 80 3.78 14.97 -16.81
C ASN A 80 3.52 13.48 -16.59
N ILE A 81 4.40 12.59 -17.10
CA ILE A 81 4.29 11.14 -16.85
C ILE A 81 4.57 10.87 -15.37
N SER A 82 5.59 11.52 -14.82
CA SER A 82 5.95 11.43 -13.40
C SER A 82 4.72 11.72 -12.52
N TYR A 83 4.01 12.82 -12.78
CA TYR A 83 2.82 13.24 -12.05
C TYR A 83 1.63 12.30 -12.28
N ALA A 84 1.39 11.88 -13.54
CA ALA A 84 0.33 10.95 -13.90
C ALA A 84 0.47 9.59 -13.17
N LEU A 85 1.71 9.11 -12.96
CA LEU A 85 1.96 7.89 -12.20
C LEU A 85 1.55 8.00 -10.73
N ARG A 86 1.65 9.19 -10.11
CA ARG A 86 1.13 9.41 -8.75
C ARG A 86 -0.38 9.39 -8.72
N GLY A 87 -1.03 9.91 -9.76
CA GLY A 87 -2.47 9.72 -9.97
C GLY A 87 -2.85 8.23 -10.08
N CYS A 88 -2.06 7.44 -10.82
CA CYS A 88 -2.27 6.00 -10.93
C CYS A 88 -2.14 5.29 -9.58
N ILE A 89 -1.20 5.70 -8.72
CA ILE A 89 -1.05 5.15 -7.36
C ILE A 89 -2.34 5.34 -6.55
N VAL A 90 -2.89 6.56 -6.54
CA VAL A 90 -4.15 6.83 -5.81
C VAL A 90 -5.29 6.00 -6.39
N LEU A 91 -5.38 5.93 -7.72
CA LEU A 91 -6.44 5.18 -8.38
C LEU A 91 -6.35 3.66 -8.13
N GLU A 92 -5.15 3.11 -8.17
CA GLU A 92 -4.87 1.70 -7.92
C GLU A 92 -5.19 1.32 -6.46
N LEU A 93 -4.82 2.16 -5.48
CA LEU A 93 -5.21 1.97 -4.09
C LEU A 93 -6.73 1.96 -3.91
N ALA A 94 -7.46 2.80 -4.66
CA ALA A 94 -8.91 2.83 -4.62
C ALA A 94 -9.53 1.56 -5.24
N PHE A 95 -8.99 1.07 -6.37
CA PHE A 95 -9.45 -0.17 -7.00
C PHE A 95 -9.17 -1.41 -6.16
N ARG A 96 -8.08 -1.40 -5.39
CA ARG A 96 -7.76 -2.46 -4.41
C ARG A 96 -8.56 -2.33 -3.11
N GLY A 97 -9.41 -1.32 -2.97
CA GLY A 97 -10.23 -1.12 -1.78
C GLY A 97 -9.45 -0.69 -0.55
N ARG A 98 -8.24 -0.14 -0.71
CA ARG A 98 -7.42 0.36 0.41
C ARG A 98 -7.84 1.74 0.88
N ILE A 99 -8.28 2.57 -0.06
CA ILE A 99 -8.73 3.94 0.22
C ILE A 99 -10.13 4.21 -0.33
N SER A 100 -10.82 5.17 0.27
CA SER A 100 -12.12 5.67 -0.17
C SER A 100 -12.18 7.18 -0.03
N MET A 101 -13.09 7.80 -0.78
CA MET A 101 -13.54 9.17 -0.47
C MET A 101 -14.10 9.23 0.95
N GLU A 102 -13.78 10.29 1.68
CA GLU A 102 -14.30 10.53 3.03
C GLU A 102 -15.83 10.56 3.02
N LYS A 103 -16.46 9.93 4.02
CA LYS A 103 -17.92 9.84 4.14
C LYS A 103 -18.57 11.13 4.68
N ASP A 104 -18.25 12.28 4.10
CA ASP A 104 -18.90 13.56 4.42
C ASP A 104 -19.86 14.00 3.29
N PRO A 105 -21.19 14.12 3.51
CA PRO A 105 -22.13 14.62 2.50
C PRO A 105 -21.74 15.97 1.91
N SER A 106 -21.09 16.83 2.69
CA SER A 106 -20.67 18.17 2.29
C SER A 106 -19.60 18.16 1.20
N ARG A 107 -18.88 17.04 1.02
CA ARG A 107 -17.84 16.87 0.00
C ARG A 107 -18.36 17.05 -1.43
N ARG A 108 -19.67 16.86 -1.64
CA ARG A 108 -20.32 17.00 -2.96
C ARG A 108 -20.25 18.44 -3.48
N ARG A 109 -19.98 19.42 -2.62
CA ARG A 109 -19.76 20.83 -2.97
C ARG A 109 -18.42 21.05 -3.68
N PHE A 110 -17.46 20.13 -3.52
CA PHE A 110 -16.14 20.20 -4.12
C PHE A 110 -16.04 19.29 -5.36
N PRO A 111 -15.23 19.65 -6.36
CA PRO A 111 -14.92 18.77 -7.47
C PRO A 111 -14.18 17.51 -6.97
N PRO A 112 -14.21 16.38 -7.72
CA PRO A 112 -13.63 15.12 -7.26
C PRO A 112 -12.16 15.19 -6.80
N ALA A 113 -11.33 16.01 -7.44
CA ALA A 113 -9.91 16.16 -7.10
C ALA A 113 -9.69 16.82 -5.73
N ASP A 114 -10.60 17.69 -5.29
CA ASP A 114 -10.48 18.45 -4.05
C ASP A 114 -11.18 17.77 -2.86
N ARG A 115 -11.70 16.55 -3.07
CA ARG A 115 -12.33 15.76 -2.01
C ARG A 115 -11.29 14.97 -1.25
N ASN A 116 -11.44 14.97 0.07
CA ASN A 116 -10.59 14.19 0.97
C ASN A 116 -10.78 12.68 0.76
N ILE A 117 -9.69 11.95 0.88
CA ILE A 117 -9.66 10.49 0.91
C ILE A 117 -9.17 9.99 2.28
N GLU A 118 -9.63 8.80 2.66
CA GLU A 118 -9.29 8.11 3.90
C GLU A 118 -8.89 6.65 3.63
N VAL A 119 -7.97 6.13 4.44
CA VAL A 119 -7.58 4.72 4.42
C VAL A 119 -8.67 3.90 5.11
N ILE A 120 -9.23 2.94 4.38
CA ILE A 120 -10.27 2.02 4.87
C ILE A 120 -9.73 0.63 5.19
N ASP A 121 -8.63 0.23 4.54
CA ASP A 121 -7.91 -1.02 4.75
C ASP A 121 -6.41 -0.75 4.56
N ASP A 122 -5.61 -1.12 5.56
CA ASP A 122 -4.15 -0.92 5.58
C ASP A 122 -3.35 -2.20 5.30
N THR A 123 -4.03 -3.26 4.87
CA THR A 123 -3.39 -4.50 4.41
C THR A 123 -2.42 -4.18 3.26
N LEU A 124 -1.20 -4.72 3.33
CA LEU A 124 -0.21 -4.47 2.29
C LEU A 124 -0.68 -5.06 0.94
N THR A 125 -0.29 -4.39 -0.13
CA THR A 125 -0.62 -4.77 -1.51
C THR A 125 0.46 -5.64 -2.14
N GLY A 126 1.66 -5.67 -1.55
CA GLY A 126 2.85 -6.32 -2.11
C GLY A 126 3.55 -5.50 -3.18
N GLU A 127 3.02 -4.33 -3.54
CA GLU A 127 3.60 -3.39 -4.48
C GLU A 127 4.26 -2.24 -3.72
N VAL A 128 5.59 -2.13 -3.81
CA VAL A 128 6.38 -1.28 -2.91
C VAL A 128 5.94 0.20 -2.92
N LEU A 129 5.53 0.73 -4.08
CA LEU A 129 5.08 2.12 -4.21
C LEU A 129 3.68 2.34 -3.62
N LEU A 130 2.78 1.38 -3.77
CA LEU A 130 1.44 1.44 -3.18
C LEU A 130 1.54 1.34 -1.66
N ASP A 131 2.38 0.44 -1.15
CA ASP A 131 2.55 0.22 0.28
C ASP A 131 3.20 1.42 0.99
N GLU A 132 4.16 2.07 0.34
CA GLU A 132 4.76 3.32 0.82
C GLU A 132 3.73 4.45 0.87
N ALA A 133 2.95 4.63 -0.20
CA ALA A 133 1.86 5.61 -0.23
C ALA A 133 0.79 5.34 0.83
N LEU A 134 0.37 4.09 0.98
CA LEU A 134 -0.64 3.67 1.96
C LEU A 134 -0.16 3.95 3.39
N LYS A 135 1.11 3.67 3.68
CA LYS A 135 1.71 3.97 4.99
C LYS A 135 1.72 5.47 5.29
N MET A 136 2.08 6.31 4.31
CA MET A 136 2.03 7.76 4.47
C MET A 136 0.60 8.25 4.70
N MET A 137 -0.37 7.75 3.93
CA MET A 137 -1.79 8.08 4.06
C MET A 137 -2.35 7.72 5.43
N LYS A 138 -1.98 6.56 5.97
CA LYS A 138 -2.44 6.08 7.28
C LYS A 138 -1.93 6.95 8.44
N GLN A 139 -0.70 7.46 8.33
CA GLN A 139 -0.04 8.24 9.37
C GLN A 139 -0.38 9.73 9.32
N SER A 140 -1.14 10.16 8.32
CA SER A 140 -1.44 11.56 8.05
C SER A 140 -2.89 11.89 8.36
N GLU A 141 -3.18 13.19 8.46
CA GLU A 141 -4.55 13.67 8.36
C GLU A 141 -5.14 13.38 6.97
N LYS A 142 -6.47 13.38 6.89
CA LYS A 142 -7.18 13.22 5.61
C LYS A 142 -6.91 14.44 4.74
N MET A 143 -6.50 14.20 3.51
CA MET A 143 -6.20 15.23 2.52
C MET A 143 -6.89 14.93 1.19
N SER A 144 -7.00 15.94 0.34
CA SER A 144 -7.60 15.81 -0.99
C SER A 144 -6.80 14.90 -1.91
N VAL A 145 -7.46 14.36 -2.93
CA VAL A 145 -6.80 13.61 -4.01
C VAL A 145 -5.67 14.43 -4.64
N SER A 146 -5.93 15.70 -4.98
CA SER A 146 -4.93 16.62 -5.53
C SER A 146 -3.72 16.77 -4.61
N SER A 147 -3.95 17.02 -3.32
CA SER A 147 -2.87 17.19 -2.34
C SER A 147 -1.96 15.96 -2.23
N TRP A 148 -2.55 14.75 -2.27
CA TRP A 148 -1.77 13.51 -2.24
C TRP A 148 -0.89 13.35 -3.47
N ILE A 149 -1.40 13.67 -4.65
CA ILE A 149 -0.64 13.60 -5.89
C ILE A 149 0.52 14.61 -5.87
N ASP A 150 0.27 15.84 -5.43
CA ASP A 150 1.29 16.90 -5.31
C ASP A 150 2.40 16.51 -4.32
N LEU A 151 2.01 15.99 -3.14
CA LEU A 151 2.94 15.52 -2.12
C LEU A 151 3.84 14.39 -2.63
N MET A 152 3.25 13.37 -3.26
CA MET A 152 4.00 12.22 -3.77
C MET A 152 4.86 12.56 -4.99
N SER A 153 4.52 13.63 -5.71
CA SER A 153 5.30 14.15 -6.84
C SER A 153 6.41 15.10 -6.39
N GLY A 154 6.27 15.71 -5.20
CA GLY A 154 7.19 16.71 -4.68
C GLY A 154 6.92 18.12 -5.23
N GLU A 155 5.68 18.40 -5.65
CA GLU A 155 5.27 19.69 -6.23
C GLU A 155 4.79 20.69 -5.17
N THR A 156 4.77 20.30 -3.90
CA THR A 156 4.32 21.12 -2.79
C THR A 156 5.47 21.74 -1.99
N TRP A 157 5.22 22.92 -1.43
CA TRP A 157 6.13 23.65 -0.53
C TRP A 157 5.94 23.31 0.95
N ASN A 158 5.18 22.27 1.28
CA ASN A 158 4.95 21.90 2.68
C ASN A 158 6.20 21.26 3.31
N LEU A 159 6.98 22.06 4.04
CA LEU A 159 8.21 21.64 4.72
C LEU A 159 8.00 20.48 5.70
N MET A 160 6.83 20.41 6.35
CA MET A 160 6.53 19.34 7.31
C MET A 160 6.31 17.98 6.63
N LYS A 161 6.02 17.97 5.33
CA LYS A 161 5.74 16.77 4.53
C LYS A 161 6.73 16.58 3.38
N ILE A 162 7.93 17.15 3.46
CA ILE A 162 8.98 17.03 2.45
C ILE A 162 9.39 15.57 2.19
N GLY A 163 9.22 14.69 3.19
CA GLY A 163 9.50 13.26 3.08
C GLY A 163 8.47 12.46 2.29
N TYR A 164 7.40 13.08 1.80
CA TYR A 164 6.28 12.35 1.18
C TYR A 164 6.48 12.10 -0.32
N GLN A 165 7.49 12.73 -0.90
CA GLN A 165 7.84 12.53 -2.29
C GLN A 165 8.34 11.09 -2.52
N LEU A 166 7.67 10.37 -3.42
CA LEU A 166 8.10 9.04 -3.84
C LEU A 166 9.33 9.17 -4.74
N LYS A 167 10.43 8.53 -4.32
CA LYS A 167 11.72 8.57 -5.02
C LYS A 167 11.95 7.32 -5.86
N GLN A 168 12.76 7.47 -6.91
CA GLN A 168 13.18 6.39 -7.80
C GLN A 168 12.01 5.58 -8.37
N VAL A 169 10.89 6.26 -8.67
CA VAL A 169 9.66 5.61 -9.12
C VAL A 169 9.89 4.81 -10.40
N ARG A 170 10.62 5.38 -11.36
CA ARG A 170 10.92 4.72 -12.64
C ARG A 170 11.70 3.43 -12.45
N GLU A 171 12.78 3.48 -11.68
CA GLU A 171 13.68 2.36 -11.44
C GLU A 171 12.97 1.26 -10.66
N ARG A 172 12.13 1.63 -9.69
CA ARG A 172 11.33 0.69 -8.90
C ARG A 172 10.25 0.00 -9.73
N LEU A 173 9.56 0.73 -10.62
CA LEU A 173 8.60 0.14 -11.55
C LEU A 173 9.29 -0.78 -12.57
N ALA A 174 10.44 -0.37 -13.10
CA ALA A 174 11.23 -1.22 -13.99
C ALA A 174 11.68 -2.51 -13.29
N LYS A 175 12.12 -2.42 -12.02
CA LYS A 175 12.44 -3.59 -11.20
C LYS A 175 11.22 -4.51 -11.03
N GLY A 176 10.05 -3.95 -10.71
CA GLY A 176 8.79 -4.71 -10.61
C GLY A 176 8.46 -5.48 -11.89
N LEU A 177 8.63 -4.84 -13.06
CA LEU A 177 8.43 -5.48 -14.36
C LEU A 177 9.46 -6.57 -14.68
N VAL A 178 10.71 -6.44 -14.21
CA VAL A 178 11.73 -7.50 -14.31
C VAL A 178 11.37 -8.68 -13.41
N ASP A 179 10.98 -8.42 -12.15
CA ASP A 179 10.58 -9.47 -11.20
C ASP A 179 9.32 -10.22 -11.69
N LYS A 180 8.42 -9.53 -12.40
CA LYS A 180 7.24 -10.12 -13.05
C LYS A 180 7.54 -10.82 -14.39
N GLY A 181 8.79 -10.79 -14.86
CA GLY A 181 9.24 -11.46 -16.09
C GLY A 181 8.79 -10.77 -17.39
N ILE A 182 8.34 -9.52 -17.32
CA ILE A 182 7.93 -8.73 -18.50
C ILE A 182 9.14 -8.09 -19.18
N LEU A 183 10.03 -7.49 -18.38
CA LEU A 183 11.27 -6.91 -18.87
C LEU A 183 12.45 -7.83 -18.57
N ARG A 184 13.50 -7.71 -19.38
CA ARG A 184 14.80 -8.37 -19.18
C ARG A 184 15.86 -7.31 -18.97
N THR A 185 16.78 -7.56 -18.06
CA THR A 185 17.98 -6.74 -17.88
C THR A 185 19.02 -7.16 -18.91
N GLU A 186 19.53 -6.22 -19.69
CA GLU A 186 20.62 -6.43 -20.65
C GLU A 186 21.82 -5.59 -20.20
N LYS A 187 22.96 -6.25 -19.92
CA LYS A 187 24.19 -5.53 -19.62
C LYS A 187 24.78 -5.00 -20.93
N ARG A 188 24.93 -3.68 -21.03
CA ARG A 188 25.61 -3.02 -22.15
C ARG A 188 26.91 -2.39 -21.68
N ASN A 189 28.01 -2.77 -22.31
CA ASN A 189 29.32 -2.22 -22.00
C ASN A 189 29.56 -0.99 -22.89
N PHE A 190 29.75 0.17 -22.28
CA PHE A 190 30.21 1.37 -22.94
C PHE A 190 31.72 1.50 -22.78
N LEU A 191 32.36 2.31 -23.63
CA LEU A 191 33.81 2.51 -23.62
C LEU A 191 34.35 2.92 -22.24
N LEU A 192 33.53 3.58 -21.41
CA LEU A 192 33.93 4.17 -20.12
C LEU A 192 33.21 3.59 -18.90
N PHE A 193 32.14 2.81 -19.08
CA PHE A 193 31.36 2.22 -17.98
C PHE A 193 30.42 1.13 -18.50
N ASP A 194 29.89 0.31 -17.60
CA ASP A 194 28.83 -0.65 -17.93
C ASP A 194 27.47 -0.13 -17.44
N MET A 195 26.42 -0.36 -18.23
CA MET A 195 25.03 -0.02 -17.89
C MET A 195 24.19 -1.30 -17.79
N ALA A 196 23.34 -1.36 -16.77
CA ALA A 196 22.36 -2.43 -16.55
C ALA A 196 20.93 -1.95 -16.80
#